data_AF-A0A2H3CN47-F1
#
_entry.id   AF-A0A2H3CN47-F1
#
_cell.length_a   1.000
_cell.length_b   1.000
_cell.length_c   1.000
_cell.angle_alpha   90.00
_cell.angle_beta   90.00
_cell.angle_gamma   90.00
#
_symmetry.space_group_name_H-M   'P 1'
#
loop_
_entity.id
_entity.type
_entity.pdbx_description
1 polymer ?
#
loop_
_entity_poly.entity_id
_entity_poly.type
_entity_poly.pdbx_seq_one_letter_code
_entity_poly.pdbx_strand_id
1 'polypeptide(L)'
;MSPETTGTVDFKVGSKVYKTWIPVVFYDQLGNGQSTHLNDPPKDFWTPELFMDELDNLLDKLGIPDRFDLLGQSWGGMLAGQYAATRAPKGLRRLIILNAPASMELYQEGVDSLLDKFRPEFVAMLKKHEQEGTTTSKEYQEGTMTFMKKHVCTLDRWPADVVTSFKAYMENPTVYNTMQGSSEFRVTGSLKTWSIVDILHKIAYPTLYISSPQDEVQEVAVMPWLSRVPKIEWAKLVNSSHLGMYEEKDRYLRILKGFLDSS
;
A
#
# COMPACT_ATOMS: atom_id res chain seq x y z
N MET A 1 -11.49 28.69 -21.62
CA MET A 1 -10.14 28.10 -21.63
C MET A 1 -9.57 28.31 -20.25
N SER A 2 -9.48 27.25 -19.46
CA SER A 2 -8.80 27.30 -18.14
C SER A 2 -7.29 27.40 -18.41
N PRO A 3 -6.52 28.20 -17.64
CA PRO A 3 -5.07 28.23 -17.80
C PRO A 3 -4.54 26.84 -17.48
N GLU A 4 -3.80 26.26 -18.41
CA GLU A 4 -2.98 25.08 -18.14
C GLU A 4 -2.06 25.41 -16.95
N THR A 5 -2.22 24.69 -15.84
CA THR A 5 -1.24 24.66 -14.76
C THR A 5 0.01 23.92 -15.27
N THR A 6 0.83 24.61 -16.06
CA THR A 6 2.09 24.12 -16.66
C THR A 6 3.29 24.32 -15.75
N GLY A 7 3.10 24.81 -14.53
CA GLY A 7 4.17 24.92 -13.55
C GLY A 7 4.53 23.55 -12.98
N THR A 8 5.68 23.00 -13.37
CA THR A 8 6.35 22.00 -12.53
C THR A 8 6.95 22.72 -11.32
N VAL A 9 6.59 22.28 -10.13
CA VAL A 9 7.21 22.62 -8.86
C VAL A 9 8.45 21.76 -8.67
N ASP A 10 9.59 22.41 -8.49
CA ASP A 10 10.80 21.76 -8.01
C ASP A 10 10.66 21.56 -6.50
N PHE A 11 10.82 20.34 -6.02
CA PHE A 11 10.89 20.08 -4.58
C PHE A 11 12.06 19.16 -4.24
N LYS A 12 12.60 19.32 -3.03
CA LYS A 12 13.79 18.60 -2.57
C LYS A 12 13.43 17.57 -1.50
N VAL A 13 13.97 16.37 -1.64
CA VAL A 13 14.00 15.36 -0.57
C VAL A 13 15.46 14.97 -0.40
N GLY A 14 16.04 15.31 0.76
CA GLY A 14 17.48 15.25 0.97
C GLY A 14 18.23 16.12 -0.05
N SER A 15 19.18 15.52 -0.79
CA SER A 15 19.96 16.19 -1.84
C SER A 15 19.35 16.10 -3.24
N LYS A 16 18.27 15.32 -3.44
CA LYS A 16 17.66 15.11 -4.76
C LYS A 16 16.57 16.15 -5.03
N VAL A 17 16.52 16.65 -6.27
CA VAL A 17 15.50 17.57 -6.78
C VAL A 17 14.53 16.79 -7.67
N TYR A 18 13.24 16.92 -7.42
CA TYR A 18 12.17 16.31 -8.19
C TYR A 18 11.30 17.40 -8.83
N LYS A 19 10.76 17.11 -10.02
CA LYS A 19 9.88 18.00 -10.78
C LYS A 19 8.51 17.38 -10.92
N THR A 20 7.49 18.04 -10.39
CA THR A 20 6.09 17.57 -10.41
C THR A 20 5.15 18.76 -10.44
N TRP A 21 3.88 18.62 -10.84
CA TRP A 21 2.96 19.78 -10.81
C TRP A 21 2.46 20.15 -9.41
N ILE A 22 2.80 19.32 -8.41
CA ILE A 22 2.56 19.49 -6.97
C ILE A 22 3.74 18.89 -6.20
N PRO A 23 4.23 19.46 -5.09
CA PRO A 23 5.26 18.79 -4.27
C PRO A 23 4.82 17.39 -3.80
N VAL A 24 5.71 16.39 -3.87
CA VAL A 24 5.40 15.00 -3.48
C VAL A 24 6.40 14.49 -2.45
N VAL A 25 5.95 14.19 -1.24
CA VAL A 25 6.86 13.65 -0.20
C VAL A 25 6.81 12.13 -0.23
N PHE A 26 7.97 11.51 -0.46
CA PHE A 26 8.21 10.10 -0.17
C PHE A 26 9.03 10.00 1.12
N TYR A 27 8.69 9.05 1.98
CA TYR A 27 9.48 8.76 3.17
C TYR A 27 9.48 7.25 3.44
N ASP A 28 10.58 6.76 4.00
CA ASP A 28 10.67 5.38 4.49
C ASP A 28 10.13 5.38 5.92
N GLN A 29 9.16 4.52 6.23
CA GLN A 29 8.64 4.35 7.59
C GLN A 29 9.71 3.77 8.51
N LEU A 30 9.62 4.07 9.81
CA LEU A 30 10.52 3.55 10.83
C LEU A 30 10.76 2.04 10.67
N GLY A 31 12.02 1.62 10.78
CA GLY A 31 12.44 0.23 10.63
C GLY A 31 12.71 -0.22 9.19
N ASN A 32 12.40 0.60 8.18
CA ASN A 32 12.61 0.28 6.76
C ASN A 32 13.53 1.29 6.06
N GLY A 33 14.07 0.87 4.90
CA GLY A 33 14.77 1.75 3.96
C GLY A 33 15.94 2.51 4.59
N GLN A 34 15.91 3.85 4.49
CA GLN A 34 16.91 4.74 5.07
C GLN A 34 16.52 5.31 6.44
N SER A 35 15.36 4.92 6.97
CA SER A 35 14.93 5.29 8.31
C SER A 35 15.65 4.44 9.36
N THR A 36 15.54 4.83 10.63
CA THR A 36 16.22 4.12 11.72
C THR A 36 15.76 2.66 11.79
N HIS A 37 16.72 1.74 11.75
CA HIS A 37 16.49 0.33 12.04
C HIS A 37 16.66 0.06 13.53
N LEU A 38 15.75 -0.73 14.10
CA LEU A 38 15.78 -1.13 15.50
C LEU A 38 16.22 -2.59 15.59
N ASN A 39 17.22 -2.86 16.41
CA ASN A 39 17.64 -4.22 16.74
C ASN A 39 16.78 -4.71 17.91
N ASP A 40 16.07 -5.81 17.72
CA ASP A 40 15.24 -6.48 18.74
C ASP A 40 14.25 -5.59 19.50
N PRO A 41 13.36 -4.84 18.80
CA PRO A 41 12.29 -4.11 19.47
C PRO A 41 11.32 -5.07 20.18
N PRO A 42 10.59 -4.62 21.22
CA PRO A 42 9.51 -5.40 21.83
C PRO A 42 8.50 -5.90 20.78
N LYS A 43 7.92 -7.08 21.00
CA LYS A 43 7.01 -7.71 20.02
C LYS A 43 5.77 -6.86 19.68
N ASP A 44 5.33 -6.04 20.61
CA ASP A 44 4.19 -5.13 20.53
C ASP A 44 4.57 -3.71 20.10
N PHE A 45 5.83 -3.48 19.72
CA PHE A 45 6.30 -2.17 19.28
C PHE A 45 5.70 -1.74 17.93
N TRP A 46 5.68 -2.65 16.96
CA TRP A 46 5.23 -2.36 15.59
C TRP A 46 3.71 -2.37 15.50
N THR A 47 3.11 -1.18 15.58
CA THR A 47 1.65 -0.97 15.58
C THR A 47 1.25 0.06 14.52
N PRO A 48 0.03 0.00 13.97
CA PRO A 48 -0.49 1.09 13.14
C PRO A 48 -0.42 2.44 13.84
N GLU A 49 -0.66 2.49 15.16
CA GLU A 49 -0.60 3.70 15.98
C GLU A 49 0.79 4.35 15.95
N LEU A 50 1.87 3.57 16.04
CA LEU A 50 3.24 4.06 15.91
C LEU A 50 3.46 4.77 14.57
N PHE A 51 3.02 4.17 13.46
CA PHE A 51 3.20 4.77 12.13
C PHE A 51 2.28 5.98 11.89
N MET A 52 1.12 6.04 12.56
CA MET A 52 0.29 7.25 12.57
C MET A 52 0.95 8.39 13.35
N ASP A 53 1.59 8.09 14.49
CA ASP A 53 2.35 9.07 15.26
C ASP A 53 3.61 9.54 14.50
N GLU A 54 4.27 8.63 13.76
CA GLU A 54 5.35 8.98 12.84
C GLU A 54 4.86 9.93 11.73
N LEU A 55 3.70 9.67 11.14
CA LEU A 55 3.11 10.54 10.12
C LEU A 55 2.77 11.93 10.69
N ASP A 56 2.15 12.00 11.87
CA ASP A 56 1.90 13.27 12.57
C ASP A 56 3.21 14.04 12.77
N ASN A 57 4.27 13.36 13.24
CA ASN A 57 5.59 13.97 13.43
C ASN A 57 6.20 14.49 12.12
N LEU A 58 6.10 13.72 11.03
CA LEU A 58 6.62 14.10 9.73
C LEU A 58 5.92 15.36 9.19
N LEU A 59 4.58 15.41 9.28
CA LEU A 59 3.79 16.55 8.82
C LEU A 59 4.17 17.82 9.59
N ASP A 60 4.32 17.73 10.91
CA ASP A 60 4.76 18.84 11.76
C ASP A 60 6.17 19.31 11.40
N LYS A 61 7.12 18.38 11.20
CA LYS A 61 8.51 18.71 10.86
C LYS A 61 8.67 19.34 9.48
N LEU A 62 7.81 18.98 8.54
CA LEU A 62 7.78 19.58 7.21
C LEU A 62 6.98 20.89 7.18
N GLY A 63 6.27 21.24 8.26
CA GLY A 63 5.47 22.47 8.33
C GLY A 63 4.24 22.44 7.41
N ILE A 64 3.68 21.26 7.16
CA ILE A 64 2.50 21.05 6.32
C ILE A 64 1.29 20.38 7.03
N PRO A 65 1.15 20.39 8.39
CA PRO A 65 0.06 19.67 9.04
C PRO A 65 -1.32 20.25 8.72
N ASP A 66 -1.38 21.53 8.34
CA ASP A 66 -2.62 22.24 8.05
C ASP A 66 -3.09 22.09 6.59
N ARG A 67 -2.27 21.52 5.70
CA ARG A 67 -2.64 21.43 4.28
C ARG A 67 -1.85 20.37 3.51
N PHE A 68 -2.41 19.16 3.42
CA PHE A 68 -1.81 18.07 2.66
C PHE A 68 -2.87 17.16 2.01
N ASP A 69 -2.47 16.46 0.96
CA ASP A 69 -3.20 15.32 0.39
C ASP A 69 -2.41 14.06 0.78
N LEU A 70 -3.10 12.96 1.14
CA LEU A 70 -2.45 11.73 1.61
C LEU A 70 -2.73 10.59 0.63
N LEU A 71 -1.66 9.97 0.14
CA LEU A 71 -1.71 8.83 -0.76
C LEU A 71 -1.06 7.63 -0.09
N GLY A 72 -1.78 6.51 -0.03
CA GLY A 72 -1.30 5.25 0.52
C GLY A 72 -1.51 4.10 -0.47
N GLN A 73 -0.48 3.28 -0.66
CA GLN A 73 -0.53 2.07 -1.46
C GLN A 73 -0.37 0.84 -0.57
N SER A 74 -1.17 -0.21 -0.80
CA SER A 74 -1.12 -1.46 -0.02
C SER A 74 -1.24 -1.19 1.49
N TRP A 75 -0.31 -1.67 2.32
CA TRP A 75 -0.17 -1.29 3.73
C TRP A 75 -0.26 0.22 3.97
N GLY A 76 0.36 1.04 3.11
CA GLY A 76 0.25 2.50 3.21
C GLY A 76 -1.18 3.00 3.05
N GLY A 77 -2.01 2.33 2.25
CA GLY A 77 -3.44 2.62 2.10
C GLY A 77 -4.26 2.21 3.33
N MET A 78 -3.93 1.06 3.93
CA MET A 78 -4.49 0.64 5.22
C MET A 78 -4.21 1.69 6.30
N LEU A 79 -2.96 2.10 6.44
CA LEU A 79 -2.52 3.12 7.38
C LEU A 79 -3.19 4.48 7.10
N ALA A 80 -3.21 4.93 5.84
CA ALA A 80 -3.78 6.22 5.47
C ALA A 80 -5.30 6.28 5.76
N GLY A 81 -6.04 5.20 5.51
CA GLY A 81 -7.46 5.14 5.86
C GLY A 81 -7.71 5.09 7.37
N GLN A 82 -6.92 4.31 8.13
CA GLN A 82 -7.02 4.31 9.59
C GLN A 82 -6.71 5.69 10.17
N TYR A 83 -5.67 6.34 9.66
CA TYR A 83 -5.29 7.70 10.04
C TYR A 83 -6.41 8.70 9.78
N ALA A 84 -6.98 8.70 8.57
CA ALA A 84 -8.11 9.57 8.22
C ALA A 84 -9.36 9.30 9.09
N ALA A 85 -9.67 8.03 9.39
CA ALA A 85 -10.86 7.66 10.16
C ALA A 85 -10.74 7.91 11.67
N THR A 86 -9.53 7.81 12.23
CA THR A 86 -9.30 7.87 13.69
C THR A 86 -8.74 9.22 14.14
N ARG A 87 -7.72 9.75 13.46
CA ARG A 87 -7.11 11.04 13.80
C ARG A 87 -7.91 12.22 13.27
N ALA A 88 -8.63 12.02 12.16
CA ALA A 88 -9.43 13.05 11.50
C ALA A 88 -8.71 14.42 11.42
N PRO A 89 -7.47 14.47 10.88
CA PRO A 89 -6.67 15.69 10.82
C PRO A 89 -7.36 16.80 10.02
N LYS A 90 -7.40 18.01 10.57
CA LYS A 90 -8.06 19.15 9.90
C LYS A 90 -7.41 19.57 8.59
N GLY A 91 -6.09 19.36 8.45
CA GLY A 91 -5.34 19.74 7.26
C GLY A 91 -5.36 18.73 6.11
N LEU A 92 -5.89 17.52 6.34
CA LEU A 92 -6.05 16.55 5.26
C LEU A 92 -7.15 17.03 4.31
N ARG A 93 -6.78 17.22 3.04
CA ARG A 93 -7.67 17.70 1.99
C ARG A 93 -8.34 16.57 1.25
N ARG A 94 -7.55 15.59 0.83
CA ARG A 94 -7.99 14.43 0.04
C ARG A 94 -7.20 13.20 0.41
N LEU A 95 -7.86 12.05 0.34
CA LEU A 95 -7.31 10.74 0.60
C LEU A 95 -7.24 9.95 -0.71
N ILE A 96 -6.11 9.31 -1.00
CA ILE A 96 -5.95 8.44 -2.15
C ILE A 96 -5.51 7.07 -1.65
N ILE A 97 -6.34 6.06 -1.89
CA ILE A 97 -6.08 4.67 -1.52
C ILE A 97 -5.81 3.87 -2.79
N LEU A 98 -4.65 3.22 -2.84
CA LEU A 98 -4.22 2.37 -3.95
C LEU A 98 -4.10 0.94 -3.46
N ASN A 99 -4.83 0.02 -4.08
CA ASN A 99 -4.55 -1.41 -3.98
C ASN A 99 -4.45 -1.88 -2.51
N ALA A 100 -5.37 -1.46 -1.63
CA ALA A 100 -5.26 -1.66 -0.18
C ALA A 100 -6.52 -2.27 0.45
N PRO A 101 -6.41 -3.37 1.21
CA PRO A 101 -7.58 -3.98 1.82
C PRO A 101 -8.16 -3.12 2.96
N ALA A 102 -9.47 -3.20 3.20
CA ALA A 102 -10.09 -2.60 4.38
C ALA A 102 -9.99 -3.48 5.64
N SER A 103 -9.65 -4.76 5.45
CA SER A 103 -9.54 -5.80 6.48
C SER A 103 -8.55 -6.87 6.02
N MET A 104 -7.72 -7.36 6.94
CA MET A 104 -6.80 -8.47 6.64
C MET A 104 -7.50 -9.82 6.50
N GLU A 105 -8.69 -9.98 7.11
CA GLU A 105 -9.52 -11.16 6.89
C GLU A 105 -10.06 -11.21 5.46
N LEU A 106 -10.56 -10.07 4.94
CA LEU A 106 -11.06 -9.99 3.56
C LEU A 106 -9.91 -10.05 2.55
N TYR A 107 -8.73 -9.52 2.89
CA TYR A 107 -7.52 -9.73 2.11
C TYR A 107 -7.20 -11.22 1.97
N GLN A 108 -7.19 -11.96 3.09
CA GLN A 108 -6.94 -13.39 3.09
C GLN A 108 -7.95 -14.16 2.23
N GLU A 109 -9.26 -13.85 2.34
CA GLU A 109 -10.29 -14.43 1.48
C GLU A 109 -10.02 -14.15 -0.02
N GLY A 110 -9.58 -12.94 -0.34
CA GLY A 110 -9.17 -12.55 -1.68
C GLY A 110 -8.00 -13.38 -2.20
N VAL A 111 -6.94 -13.51 -1.42
CA VAL A 111 -5.76 -14.31 -1.77
C VAL A 111 -6.11 -15.79 -1.93
N ASP A 112 -6.92 -16.35 -1.04
CA ASP A 112 -7.39 -17.73 -1.15
C ASP A 112 -8.15 -17.97 -2.47
N SER A 113 -9.02 -17.03 -2.87
CA SER A 113 -9.74 -17.10 -4.16
C SER A 113 -8.82 -17.03 -5.39
N LEU A 114 -7.65 -16.39 -5.27
CA LEU A 114 -6.65 -16.35 -6.32
C LEU A 114 -5.88 -17.67 -6.38
N LEU A 115 -5.51 -18.22 -5.23
CA LEU A 115 -4.81 -19.51 -5.13
C LEU A 115 -5.66 -20.67 -5.68
N ASP A 116 -6.98 -20.63 -5.52
CA ASP A 116 -7.90 -21.62 -6.09
C ASP A 116 -7.85 -21.69 -7.64
N LYS A 117 -7.30 -20.65 -8.29
CA LYS A 117 -7.10 -20.62 -9.76
C LYS A 117 -5.79 -21.25 -10.20
N PHE A 118 -4.91 -21.65 -9.26
CA PHE A 118 -3.68 -22.37 -9.55
C PHE A 118 -3.89 -23.88 -9.47
N ARG A 119 -2.90 -24.65 -9.95
CA ARG A 119 -2.94 -26.12 -9.84
C ARG A 119 -2.92 -26.55 -8.36
N PRO A 120 -3.70 -27.56 -7.94
CA PRO A 120 -3.74 -28.01 -6.56
C PRO A 120 -2.36 -28.36 -5.98
N GLU A 121 -1.46 -28.94 -6.78
CA GLU A 121 -0.12 -29.31 -6.35
C GLU A 121 0.75 -28.08 -6.03
N PHE A 122 0.56 -26.98 -6.77
CA PHE A 122 1.24 -25.72 -6.51
C PHE A 122 0.80 -25.13 -5.17
N VAL A 123 -0.52 -25.11 -4.91
CA VAL A 123 -1.08 -24.59 -3.66
C VAL A 123 -0.68 -25.48 -2.47
N ALA A 124 -0.66 -26.80 -2.66
CA ALA A 124 -0.20 -27.74 -1.62
C ALA A 124 1.29 -27.54 -1.27
N MET A 125 2.14 -27.28 -2.25
CA MET A 125 3.55 -26.95 -2.04
C MET A 125 3.71 -25.69 -1.18
N LEU A 126 3.00 -24.60 -1.52
CA LEU A 126 3.04 -23.35 -0.75
C LEU A 126 2.61 -23.59 0.71
N LYS A 127 1.44 -24.22 0.91
CA LYS A 127 0.90 -24.52 2.24
C LYS A 127 1.82 -25.40 3.08
N LYS A 128 2.50 -26.37 2.47
CA LYS A 128 3.47 -27.22 3.15
C LYS A 128 4.63 -26.39 3.72
N HIS A 129 5.23 -25.53 2.90
CA HIS A 129 6.34 -24.68 3.34
C HIS A 129 5.93 -23.70 4.45
N GLU A 130 4.72 -23.15 4.38
CA GLU A 130 4.18 -22.29 5.44
C GLU A 130 3.97 -23.04 6.75
N GLN A 131 3.45 -24.28 6.70
CA GLN A 131 3.24 -25.12 7.88
C GLN A 131 4.56 -25.58 8.51
N GLU A 132 5.57 -25.89 7.68
CA GLU A 132 6.88 -26.36 8.11
C GLU A 132 7.84 -25.21 8.47
N GLY A 133 7.45 -23.94 8.24
CA GLY A 133 8.29 -22.77 8.48
C GLY A 133 9.49 -22.68 7.52
N THR A 134 9.41 -23.31 6.35
CA THR A 134 10.49 -23.36 5.34
C THR A 134 10.28 -22.37 4.18
N THR A 135 9.70 -21.21 4.50
CA THR A 135 9.38 -20.15 3.51
C THR A 135 10.63 -19.49 2.92
N THR A 136 11.83 -19.71 3.47
CA THR A 136 13.10 -19.27 2.87
C THR A 136 13.65 -20.23 1.82
N SER A 137 13.02 -21.38 1.62
CA SER A 137 13.46 -22.37 0.63
C SER A 137 13.33 -21.84 -0.80
N LYS A 138 14.21 -22.31 -1.68
CA LYS A 138 14.18 -21.93 -3.11
C LYS A 138 12.85 -22.27 -3.77
N GLU A 139 12.30 -23.45 -3.50
CA GLU A 139 11.03 -23.92 -4.05
C GLU A 139 9.87 -22.97 -3.68
N TYR A 140 9.80 -22.59 -2.40
CA TYR A 140 8.80 -21.62 -1.95
C TYR A 140 8.98 -20.25 -2.61
N GLN A 141 10.20 -19.71 -2.64
CA GLN A 141 10.48 -18.40 -3.23
C GLN A 141 10.17 -18.35 -4.73
N GLU A 142 10.45 -19.42 -5.48
CA GLU A 142 10.06 -19.55 -6.89
C GLU A 142 8.53 -19.63 -7.05
N GLY A 143 7.86 -20.31 -6.12
CA GLY A 143 6.40 -20.34 -6.02
C GLY A 143 5.80 -18.96 -5.79
N THR A 144 6.27 -18.26 -4.76
CA THR A 144 5.89 -16.88 -4.44
C THR A 144 6.07 -15.96 -5.64
N MET A 145 7.22 -16.03 -6.30
CA MET A 145 7.48 -15.23 -7.51
C MET A 145 6.52 -15.54 -8.67
N THR A 146 6.06 -16.79 -8.80
CA THR A 146 5.06 -17.18 -9.81
C THR A 146 3.72 -16.48 -9.55
N PHE A 147 3.30 -16.38 -8.29
CA PHE A 147 2.11 -15.63 -7.92
C PHE A 147 2.29 -14.12 -8.12
N MET A 148 3.41 -13.57 -7.65
CA MET A 148 3.69 -12.13 -7.73
C MET A 148 3.75 -11.63 -9.18
N LYS A 149 4.30 -12.41 -10.11
CA LYS A 149 4.30 -12.06 -11.55
C LYS A 149 2.91 -11.94 -12.17
N LYS A 150 1.89 -12.52 -11.52
CA LYS A 150 0.50 -12.49 -11.98
C LYS A 150 -0.33 -11.45 -11.24
N HIS A 151 -0.05 -11.25 -9.95
CA HIS A 151 -0.92 -10.48 -9.05
C HIS A 151 -0.28 -9.24 -8.42
N VAL A 152 1.05 -9.13 -8.43
CA VAL A 152 1.78 -7.98 -7.90
C VAL A 152 2.32 -7.07 -9.00
N CYS A 153 3.01 -7.64 -10.00
CA CYS A 153 3.57 -6.89 -11.11
C CYS A 153 3.73 -7.78 -12.35
N THR A 154 3.01 -7.42 -13.42
CA THR A 154 2.97 -8.19 -14.68
C THR A 154 4.03 -7.74 -15.69
N LEU A 155 4.89 -6.76 -15.35
CA LEU A 155 5.98 -6.34 -16.23
C LEU A 155 7.09 -7.40 -16.24
N ASP A 156 7.62 -7.74 -17.42
CA ASP A 156 8.74 -8.69 -17.56
C ASP A 156 9.99 -8.22 -16.81
N ARG A 157 10.25 -6.92 -16.88
CA ARG A 157 11.32 -6.26 -16.13
C ARG A 157 10.71 -5.35 -15.08
N TRP A 158 10.86 -5.74 -13.83
CA TRP A 158 10.37 -4.94 -12.72
C TRP A 158 11.10 -3.60 -12.65
N PRO A 159 10.39 -2.50 -12.34
CA PRO A 159 10.99 -1.18 -12.20
C PRO A 159 12.13 -1.17 -11.17
N ALA A 160 13.16 -0.35 -11.41
CA ALA A 160 14.34 -0.31 -10.54
C ALA A 160 14.01 0.06 -9.09
N ASP A 161 13.05 0.97 -8.90
CA ASP A 161 12.62 1.41 -7.57
C ASP A 161 11.91 0.26 -6.83
N VAL A 162 11.06 -0.51 -7.53
CA VAL A 162 10.41 -1.71 -6.98
C VAL A 162 11.45 -2.75 -6.56
N VAL A 163 12.42 -3.04 -7.42
CA VAL A 163 13.52 -3.96 -7.10
C VAL A 163 14.33 -3.47 -5.89
N THR A 164 14.52 -2.16 -5.76
CA THR A 164 15.22 -1.56 -4.61
C THR A 164 14.44 -1.76 -3.32
N SER A 165 13.12 -1.55 -3.32
CA SER A 165 12.25 -1.81 -2.16
C SER A 165 12.26 -3.29 -1.74
N PHE A 166 12.17 -4.22 -2.70
CA PHE A 166 12.26 -5.66 -2.38
C PHE A 166 13.62 -6.05 -1.80
N LYS A 167 14.72 -5.48 -2.29
CA LYS A 167 16.04 -5.72 -1.70
C LYS A 167 16.15 -5.21 -0.27
N ALA A 168 15.68 -3.99 0.00
CA ALA A 168 15.69 -3.42 1.34
C ALA A 168 14.88 -4.28 2.33
N TYR A 169 13.71 -4.78 1.88
CA TYR A 169 12.92 -5.75 2.63
C TYR A 169 13.70 -7.05 2.90
N MET A 170 14.32 -7.64 1.89
CA MET A 170 15.08 -8.89 2.04
C MET A 170 16.30 -8.74 2.96
N GLU A 171 16.93 -7.57 2.97
CA GLU A 171 18.06 -7.25 3.84
C GLU A 171 17.63 -7.09 5.31
N ASN A 172 16.46 -6.50 5.56
CA ASN A 172 15.90 -6.38 6.90
C ASN A 172 14.36 -6.57 6.90
N PRO A 173 13.88 -7.81 7.04
CA PRO A 173 12.45 -8.10 6.98
C PRO A 173 11.74 -7.89 8.32
N THR A 174 12.37 -7.24 9.32
CA THR A 174 11.89 -7.21 10.71
C THR A 174 10.47 -6.66 10.82
N VAL A 175 10.19 -5.50 10.22
CA VAL A 175 8.86 -4.86 10.29
C VAL A 175 7.83 -5.73 9.56
N TYR A 176 8.13 -6.12 8.31
CA TYR A 176 7.25 -6.93 7.47
C TYR A 176 6.91 -8.27 8.14
N ASN A 177 7.91 -9.03 8.59
CA ASN A 177 7.70 -10.33 9.24
C ASN A 177 6.93 -10.21 10.55
N THR A 178 7.10 -9.11 11.30
CA THR A 178 6.38 -8.90 12.56
C THR A 178 4.92 -8.56 12.32
N MET A 179 4.65 -7.70 11.33
CA MET A 179 3.31 -7.16 11.10
C MET A 179 2.47 -8.01 10.15
N GLN A 180 3.03 -8.37 8.98
CA GLN A 180 2.37 -9.21 7.98
C GLN A 180 2.59 -10.70 8.29
N GLY A 181 3.84 -11.10 8.52
CA GLY A 181 4.26 -12.49 8.57
C GLY A 181 5.28 -12.79 7.47
N SER A 182 5.76 -14.04 7.41
CA SER A 182 6.80 -14.47 6.45
C SER A 182 6.24 -14.94 5.10
N SER A 183 4.94 -14.72 4.85
CA SER A 183 4.22 -15.20 3.67
C SER A 183 3.35 -14.10 3.08
N GLU A 184 3.37 -14.00 1.75
CA GLU A 184 2.38 -13.23 0.96
C GLU A 184 1.00 -13.90 0.98
N PHE A 185 0.94 -15.21 1.24
CA PHE A 185 -0.29 -16.00 1.18
C PHE A 185 -1.00 -16.17 2.51
N ARG A 186 -0.29 -15.91 3.61
CA ARG A 186 -0.82 -16.15 4.95
C ARG A 186 -0.36 -15.09 5.92
N VAL A 187 -1.33 -14.32 6.40
CA VAL A 187 -1.08 -13.27 7.39
C VAL A 187 -0.97 -13.92 8.78
N THR A 188 0.22 -13.89 9.35
CA THR A 188 0.50 -14.47 10.68
C THR A 188 1.03 -13.45 11.68
N GLY A 189 1.38 -12.25 11.23
CA GLY A 189 1.88 -11.16 12.06
C GLY A 189 0.77 -10.43 12.84
N SER A 190 1.15 -9.33 13.49
CA SER A 190 0.26 -8.53 14.33
C SER A 190 -0.94 -7.94 13.59
N LEU A 191 -0.87 -7.78 12.26
CA LEU A 191 -1.97 -7.27 11.44
C LEU A 191 -3.03 -8.32 11.12
N LYS A 192 -2.86 -9.59 11.49
CA LYS A 192 -3.79 -10.68 11.13
C LYS A 192 -5.26 -10.34 11.41
N THR A 193 -5.56 -9.62 12.49
CA THR A 193 -6.93 -9.23 12.87
C THR A 193 -7.23 -7.76 12.62
N TRP A 194 -6.36 -7.05 11.89
CA TRP A 194 -6.54 -5.64 11.58
C TRP A 194 -7.75 -5.45 10.66
N SER A 195 -8.60 -4.49 11.00
CA SER A 195 -9.74 -4.07 10.19
C SER A 195 -10.18 -2.67 10.57
N ILE A 196 -10.53 -1.87 9.57
CA ILE A 196 -11.15 -0.56 9.77
C ILE A 196 -12.57 -0.48 9.19
N VAL A 197 -13.12 -1.61 8.74
CA VAL A 197 -14.43 -1.71 8.09
C VAL A 197 -15.53 -1.00 8.87
N ASP A 198 -15.52 -1.11 10.19
CA ASP A 198 -16.53 -0.52 11.07
C ASP A 198 -16.37 0.99 11.31
N ILE A 199 -15.22 1.56 10.95
CA ILE A 199 -14.93 2.99 11.11
C ILE A 199 -14.75 3.72 9.78
N LEU A 200 -14.83 3.04 8.63
CA LEU A 200 -14.72 3.67 7.30
C LEU A 200 -15.69 4.84 7.09
N HIS A 201 -16.88 4.77 7.70
CA HIS A 201 -17.88 5.84 7.66
C HIS A 201 -17.42 7.15 8.30
N LYS A 202 -16.35 7.13 9.10
CA LYS A 202 -15.75 8.32 9.72
C LYS A 202 -14.80 9.08 8.80
N ILE A 203 -14.41 8.51 7.66
CA ILE A 203 -13.56 9.18 6.67
C ILE A 203 -14.38 10.29 5.99
N ALA A 204 -14.18 11.53 6.44
CA ALA A 204 -14.99 12.69 6.00
C ALA A 204 -14.46 13.40 4.73
N TYR A 205 -13.29 12.97 4.25
CA TYR A 205 -12.54 13.60 3.16
C TYR A 205 -12.96 13.05 1.80
N PRO A 206 -12.92 13.87 0.73
CA PRO A 206 -12.91 13.35 -0.64
C PRO A 206 -11.85 12.27 -0.77
N THR A 207 -12.26 11.09 -1.20
CA THR A 207 -11.42 9.90 -1.26
C THR A 207 -11.44 9.32 -2.67
N LEU A 208 -10.26 9.06 -3.23
CA LEU A 208 -10.12 8.30 -4.47
C LEU A 208 -9.61 6.91 -4.11
N TYR A 209 -10.32 5.88 -4.56
CA TYR A 209 -9.85 4.51 -4.52
C TYR A 209 -9.43 4.05 -5.91
N ILE A 210 -8.20 3.54 -6.04
CA ILE A 210 -7.68 2.94 -7.27
C ILE A 210 -7.42 1.45 -7.02
N SER A 211 -8.06 0.59 -7.81
CA SER A 211 -7.87 -0.87 -7.79
C SER A 211 -7.50 -1.40 -9.17
N SER A 212 -7.01 -2.64 -9.22
CA SER A 212 -6.86 -3.37 -10.47
C SER A 212 -7.55 -4.74 -10.39
N PRO A 213 -8.15 -5.26 -11.48
CA PRO A 213 -8.81 -6.58 -11.45
C PRO A 213 -7.87 -7.76 -11.21
N GLN A 214 -6.59 -7.64 -11.58
CA GLN A 214 -5.59 -8.71 -11.43
C GLN A 214 -4.77 -8.59 -10.14
N ASP A 215 -5.02 -7.55 -9.33
CA ASP A 215 -4.35 -7.28 -8.05
C ASP A 215 -4.43 -8.46 -7.08
N GLU A 216 -3.50 -8.58 -6.13
CA GLU A 216 -3.67 -9.50 -5.00
C GLU A 216 -4.78 -9.05 -4.04
N VAL A 217 -5.04 -7.75 -3.95
CA VAL A 217 -6.16 -7.18 -3.17
C VAL A 217 -7.44 -7.29 -4.00
N GLN A 218 -8.14 -8.41 -3.82
CA GLN A 218 -9.37 -8.71 -4.55
C GLN A 218 -10.57 -7.87 -4.13
N GLU A 219 -11.61 -7.85 -4.98
CA GLU A 219 -12.82 -7.05 -4.81
C GLU A 219 -13.47 -7.20 -3.43
N VAL A 220 -13.46 -8.40 -2.83
CA VAL A 220 -13.98 -8.65 -1.48
C VAL A 220 -13.33 -7.75 -0.41
N ALA A 221 -12.03 -7.43 -0.54
CA ALA A 221 -11.30 -6.55 0.35
C ALA A 221 -11.44 -5.05 -0.01
N VAL A 222 -11.87 -4.76 -1.24
CA VAL A 222 -12.09 -3.40 -1.77
C VAL A 222 -13.49 -2.88 -1.46
N MET A 223 -14.51 -3.75 -1.56
CA MET A 223 -15.92 -3.37 -1.45
C MET A 223 -16.30 -2.64 -0.16
N PRO A 224 -15.71 -2.92 1.02
CA PRO A 224 -15.98 -2.13 2.21
C PRO A 224 -15.63 -0.64 2.04
N TRP A 225 -14.52 -0.31 1.37
CA TRP A 225 -14.17 1.08 1.08
C TRP A 225 -15.28 1.76 0.28
N LEU A 226 -15.66 1.14 -0.83
CA LEU A 226 -16.63 1.69 -1.79
C LEU A 226 -18.03 1.85 -1.20
N SER A 227 -18.41 0.96 -0.28
CA SER A 227 -19.75 0.95 0.32
C SER A 227 -19.87 1.76 1.60
N ARG A 228 -18.76 2.04 2.30
CA ARG A 228 -18.80 2.67 3.63
C ARG A 228 -18.14 4.03 3.72
N VAL A 229 -17.25 4.40 2.79
CA VAL A 229 -16.67 5.75 2.76
C VAL A 229 -17.66 6.71 2.09
N PRO A 230 -18.15 7.77 2.77
CA PRO A 230 -19.24 8.59 2.25
C PRO A 230 -18.94 9.38 0.97
N LYS A 231 -17.67 9.76 0.75
CA LYS A 231 -17.23 10.61 -0.35
C LYS A 231 -16.15 9.92 -1.17
N ILE A 232 -16.48 8.77 -1.75
CA ILE A 232 -15.52 7.94 -2.47
C ILE A 232 -15.78 7.94 -3.97
N GLU A 233 -14.71 8.20 -4.73
CA GLU A 233 -14.63 7.94 -6.16
C GLU A 233 -13.83 6.65 -6.39
N TRP A 234 -14.21 5.86 -7.38
CA TRP A 234 -13.52 4.61 -7.72
C TRP A 234 -13.01 4.63 -9.15
N ALA A 235 -11.73 4.32 -9.32
CA ALA A 235 -11.12 4.09 -10.61
C ALA A 235 -10.49 2.70 -10.69
N LYS A 236 -10.60 2.06 -11.85
CA LYS A 236 -9.95 0.79 -12.14
C LYS A 236 -8.81 0.97 -13.14
N LEU A 237 -7.64 0.41 -12.84
CA LEU A 237 -6.58 0.15 -13.80
C LEU A 237 -6.78 -1.28 -14.33
N VAL A 238 -7.50 -1.40 -15.45
CA VAL A 238 -8.06 -2.69 -15.92
C VAL A 238 -7.01 -3.63 -16.53
N ASN A 239 -5.86 -3.10 -16.94
CA ASN A 239 -4.72 -3.83 -17.50
C ASN A 239 -3.54 -3.84 -16.51
N SER A 240 -3.83 -3.83 -15.21
CA SER A 240 -2.84 -3.78 -14.14
C SER A 240 -3.12 -4.84 -13.07
N SER A 241 -2.16 -4.98 -12.18
CA SER A 241 -2.18 -5.76 -10.95
C SER A 241 -1.92 -4.82 -9.75
N HIS A 242 -1.19 -5.23 -8.72
CA HIS A 242 -0.94 -4.44 -7.51
C HIS A 242 -0.11 -3.17 -7.75
N LEU A 243 0.75 -3.19 -8.79
CA LEU A 243 1.65 -2.10 -9.16
C LEU A 243 1.18 -1.31 -10.39
N GLY A 244 -0.12 -1.00 -10.45
CA GLY A 244 -0.74 -0.31 -11.58
C GLY A 244 -0.16 1.07 -11.91
N MET A 245 0.48 1.74 -10.94
CA MET A 245 1.22 2.99 -11.17
C MET A 245 2.42 2.82 -12.12
N TYR A 246 2.95 1.59 -12.25
CA TYR A 246 4.00 1.24 -13.19
C TYR A 246 3.45 0.58 -14.46
N GLU A 247 2.42 -0.25 -14.34
CA GLU A 247 1.85 -1.04 -15.45
C GLU A 247 0.97 -0.20 -16.39
N GLU A 248 0.17 0.72 -15.84
CA GLU A 248 -0.69 1.65 -16.59
C GLU A 248 -0.36 3.13 -16.24
N LYS A 249 0.93 3.46 -16.17
CA LYS A 249 1.44 4.76 -15.69
C LYS A 249 0.70 5.99 -16.22
N ASP A 250 0.50 6.11 -17.52
CA ASP A 250 -0.13 7.29 -18.10
C ASP A 250 -1.60 7.43 -17.69
N ARG A 251 -2.32 6.30 -17.59
CA ARG A 251 -3.71 6.28 -17.12
C ARG A 251 -3.78 6.59 -15.63
N TYR A 252 -2.91 5.98 -14.83
CA TYR A 252 -2.77 6.26 -13.41
C TYR A 252 -2.55 7.77 -13.16
N LEU A 253 -1.58 8.38 -13.84
CA LEU A 253 -1.28 9.80 -13.70
C LEU A 253 -2.45 10.70 -14.14
N ARG A 254 -3.18 10.34 -15.20
CA ARG A 254 -4.40 11.08 -15.62
C ARG A 254 -5.50 11.03 -14.56
N ILE A 255 -5.77 9.85 -14.00
CA ILE A 255 -6.76 9.67 -12.93
C ILE A 255 -6.36 10.50 -11.71
N LEU A 256 -5.12 10.33 -11.25
CA LEU A 256 -4.60 11.02 -10.07
C LEU A 256 -4.63 12.54 -10.27
N LYS A 257 -4.19 13.05 -11.43
CA LYS A 257 -4.24 14.47 -11.74
C LYS A 257 -5.67 14.99 -11.74
N GLY A 258 -6.60 14.30 -12.39
CA GLY A 258 -8.01 14.70 -12.44
C GLY A 258 -8.62 14.83 -11.04
N PHE A 259 -8.33 13.89 -10.15
CA PHE A 259 -8.81 13.95 -8.77
C PHE A 259 -8.15 15.08 -7.96
N LEU A 260 -6.84 15.29 -8.10
CA LEU A 260 -6.11 16.33 -7.35
C LEU A 260 -6.46 17.75 -7.81
N ASP A 261 -6.81 17.92 -9.09
CA ASP A 261 -7.28 19.18 -9.68
C ASP A 261 -8.74 19.50 -9.33
N SER A 262 -9.54 18.49 -8.94
CA SER A 262 -10.95 18.71 -8.56
C SER A 262 -11.04 19.58 -7.30
N SER A 263 -11.91 20.60 -7.33
CA SER A 263 -12.07 21.61 -6.27
C SER A 263 -12.70 21.06 -5.01
#